data_AF-A0A6C0EPR3-F1
#
_entry.id   AF-A0A6C0EPR3-F1
#
_cell.length_a   1.000
_cell.length_b   1.000
_cell.length_c   1.000
_cell.angle_alpha   90.00
_cell.angle_beta   90.00
_cell.angle_gamma   90.00
#
_symmetry.space_group_name_H-M   'P 1'
#
loop_
_entity.id
_entity.type
_entity.pdbx_description
1 polymer ?
#
loop_
_entity_poly.entity_id
_entity_poly.type
_entity_poly.pdbx_seq_one_letter_code
_entity_poly.pdbx_strand_id
1 'polypeptide(L)'
;MDTNIDISLINKQLLKKRRNNTEEYKSIQKLVVYNFFSINDVKICEKIKKIPYFSNNYYIIKEYDFIKIGEFNEKLFQISDIYNYDNKNENKRHLLLKYENMKLIHFNDFLFNLPNPKLLILHTLETFSYLLQSLIKLNNNNICFFNLSSENIFFTDNFKPIIRNFEKSLLINKLDESYISKIIEGIDDFTYKPIEIHVLFYLIINNEETLSYTFIETICNEYIKNISVLKLFSQQYIDNYRNECVLFLKKYINKPKSFIIDKLLEYYDTWDNYSLSVLYLHIIGNICRCFSLKGTFLNKLIIILSKNITPDPSKREQLQQTFANYDKLYNDFTDWSFVNQLSVEKMGKVYELLEK
;
A
#
# COMPACT_ATOMS: atom_id res chain seq x y z
N MET A 1 -19.05 35.42 10.28
CA MET A 1 -18.88 35.72 8.84
C MET A 1 -18.57 34.41 8.15
N ASP A 2 -19.59 33.83 7.52
CA ASP A 2 -19.52 32.52 6.87
C ASP A 2 -18.66 32.60 5.61
N THR A 3 -17.40 32.18 5.72
CA THR A 3 -16.57 31.90 4.55
C THR A 3 -16.79 30.45 4.13
N ASN A 4 -17.89 30.22 3.41
CA ASN A 4 -18.04 29.02 2.60
C ASN A 4 -16.90 29.02 1.57
N ILE A 5 -15.89 28.18 1.81
CA ILE A 5 -14.81 27.95 0.85
C ILE A 5 -15.43 27.26 -0.36
N ASP A 6 -15.43 27.93 -1.49
CA ASP A 6 -15.91 27.36 -2.75
C ASP A 6 -14.92 26.29 -3.25
N ILE A 7 -15.15 25.05 -2.82
CA ILE A 7 -14.40 23.84 -3.20
C ILE A 7 -14.32 23.70 -4.73
N SER A 8 -15.31 24.21 -5.47
CA SER A 8 -15.33 24.14 -6.93
C SER A 8 -14.21 24.97 -7.59
N LEU A 9 -13.80 26.06 -6.92
CA LEU A 9 -12.79 26.99 -7.42
C LEU A 9 -11.36 26.44 -7.23
N ILE A 10 -11.13 25.74 -6.13
CA ILE A 10 -9.86 25.03 -5.84
C ILE A 10 -9.66 23.87 -6.84
N ASN A 11 -10.72 23.10 -7.07
CA ASN A 11 -10.71 22.00 -8.04
C ASN A 11 -10.42 22.51 -9.47
N LYS A 12 -10.95 23.67 -9.85
CA LYS A 12 -10.66 24.30 -11.14
C LYS A 12 -9.19 24.74 -11.30
N GLN A 13 -8.53 25.17 -10.22
CA GLN A 13 -7.14 25.61 -10.28
C GLN A 13 -6.16 24.44 -10.46
N LEU A 14 -6.40 23.30 -9.81
CA LEU A 14 -5.63 22.07 -10.02
C LEU A 14 -5.78 21.53 -11.45
N LEU A 15 -6.98 21.63 -12.02
CA LEU A 15 -7.27 21.18 -13.39
C LEU A 15 -6.67 22.08 -14.48
N LYS A 16 -6.49 23.38 -14.24
CA LYS A 16 -6.01 24.35 -15.25
C LYS A 16 -4.53 24.22 -15.61
N LYS A 17 -3.68 23.71 -14.73
CA LYS A 17 -2.21 23.65 -14.96
C LYS A 17 -1.73 22.56 -15.93
N ARG A 18 -2.61 21.64 -16.37
CA ARG A 18 -2.22 20.48 -17.21
C ARG A 18 -2.89 20.39 -18.59
N ARG A 19 -3.60 21.43 -19.03
CA ARG A 19 -4.12 21.46 -20.41
C ARG A 19 -3.01 21.87 -21.38
N ASN A 20 -2.23 20.90 -21.84
CA ASN A 20 -1.57 20.96 -23.15
C ASN A 20 -1.59 19.56 -23.78
N ASN A 21 -2.42 19.45 -24.82
CA ASN A 21 -2.47 18.48 -25.92
C ASN A 21 -2.04 17.02 -25.66
N THR A 22 -3.01 16.12 -25.55
CA THR A 22 -2.89 14.71 -25.95
C THR A 22 -4.25 14.26 -26.49
N GLU A 23 -4.25 13.57 -27.64
CA GLU A 23 -5.44 13.00 -28.27
C GLU A 23 -6.16 12.05 -27.30
N GLU A 24 -7.50 12.17 -27.19
CA GLU A 24 -8.32 11.32 -26.30
C GLU A 24 -8.43 9.88 -26.85
N TYR A 25 -7.47 9.03 -26.48
CA TYR A 25 -7.56 7.60 -26.78
C TYR A 25 -8.59 6.89 -25.89
N LYS A 26 -9.23 5.82 -26.39
CA LYS A 26 -10.27 5.08 -25.64
C LYS A 26 -9.72 4.10 -24.59
N SER A 27 -8.45 3.69 -24.67
CA SER A 27 -7.85 2.69 -23.76
C SER A 27 -6.33 2.83 -23.70
N ILE A 28 -5.75 2.54 -22.54
CA ILE A 28 -4.29 2.47 -22.35
C ILE A 28 -3.85 1.02 -22.55
N GLN A 29 -2.75 0.79 -23.26
CA GLN A 29 -2.22 -0.54 -23.55
C GLN A 29 -0.81 -0.71 -22.99
N LYS A 30 -0.58 -1.82 -22.29
CA LYS A 30 0.71 -2.20 -21.70
C LYS A 30 1.11 -3.58 -22.20
N LEU A 31 2.29 -3.70 -22.78
CA LEU A 31 2.87 -4.99 -23.16
C LEU A 31 3.74 -5.52 -22.02
N VAL A 32 3.52 -6.75 -21.59
CA VAL A 32 4.31 -7.41 -20.54
C VAL A 32 4.74 -8.80 -20.94
N VAL A 33 5.83 -9.28 -20.35
CA VAL A 33 6.29 -10.67 -20.52
C VAL A 33 5.30 -11.62 -19.85
N TYR A 34 4.96 -12.73 -20.53
CA TYR A 34 4.20 -13.82 -19.92
C TYR A 34 5.07 -14.50 -18.85
N ASN A 35 4.73 -14.29 -17.58
CA ASN A 35 5.42 -14.87 -16.44
C ASN A 35 4.44 -15.08 -15.27
N PHE A 36 4.97 -15.50 -14.12
CA PHE A 36 4.15 -15.71 -12.92
C PHE A 36 3.37 -14.46 -12.51
N PHE A 37 4.03 -13.29 -12.44
CA PHE A 37 3.44 -12.04 -11.97
C PHE A 37 2.36 -11.48 -12.91
N SER A 38 2.61 -11.47 -14.21
CA SER A 38 1.61 -10.99 -15.18
C SER A 38 0.36 -11.87 -15.21
N ILE A 39 0.52 -13.18 -15.03
CA ILE A 39 -0.61 -14.11 -14.90
C ILE A 39 -1.31 -13.99 -13.55
N ASN A 40 -0.57 -13.69 -12.48
CA ASN A 40 -1.14 -13.43 -11.17
C ASN A 40 -2.01 -12.16 -11.20
N ASP A 41 -1.51 -11.08 -11.79
CA ASP A 41 -2.22 -9.80 -11.96
C ASP A 41 -3.55 -10.00 -12.71
N VAL A 42 -3.50 -10.68 -13.88
CA VAL A 42 -4.70 -11.02 -14.66
C VAL A 42 -5.70 -11.80 -13.82
N LYS A 43 -5.27 -12.86 -13.14
CA LYS A 43 -6.18 -13.71 -12.33
C LYS A 43 -6.84 -12.92 -11.19
N ILE A 44 -6.11 -12.02 -10.55
CA ILE A 44 -6.62 -11.19 -9.46
C ILE A 44 -7.57 -10.13 -10.01
N CYS A 45 -7.19 -9.45 -11.10
CA CYS A 45 -8.07 -8.51 -11.79
C CYS A 45 -9.40 -9.16 -12.22
N GLU A 46 -9.38 -10.37 -12.77
CA GLU A 46 -10.60 -11.13 -13.12
C GLU A 46 -11.49 -11.44 -11.90
N LYS A 47 -10.88 -11.64 -10.72
CA LYS A 47 -11.63 -11.81 -9.47
C LYS A 47 -12.22 -10.49 -8.99
N ILE A 48 -11.46 -9.40 -9.07
CA ILE A 48 -11.90 -8.05 -8.69
C ILE A 48 -13.06 -7.57 -9.57
N LYS A 49 -13.08 -7.89 -10.87
CA LYS A 49 -14.20 -7.55 -11.78
C LYS A 49 -15.56 -8.05 -11.29
N LYS A 50 -15.58 -9.12 -10.49
CA LYS A 50 -16.82 -9.70 -9.94
C LYS A 50 -17.33 -8.94 -8.71
N ILE A 51 -16.52 -8.05 -8.14
CA ILE A 51 -16.91 -7.21 -6.99
C ILE A 51 -17.81 -6.08 -7.52
N PRO A 52 -19.01 -5.87 -6.93
CA PRO A 52 -19.88 -4.77 -7.33
C PRO A 52 -19.17 -3.42 -7.22
N TYR A 53 -19.30 -2.59 -8.27
CA TYR A 53 -18.72 -1.25 -8.32
C TYR A 53 -17.20 -1.21 -8.08
N PHE A 54 -16.47 -2.26 -8.50
CA PHE A 54 -15.02 -2.37 -8.29
C PHE A 54 -14.24 -1.16 -8.83
N SER A 55 -14.67 -0.57 -9.96
CA SER A 55 -14.01 0.56 -10.62
C SER A 55 -13.93 1.82 -9.76
N ASN A 56 -14.77 1.93 -8.72
CA ASN A 56 -14.67 3.01 -7.74
C ASN A 56 -13.42 2.89 -6.85
N ASN A 57 -12.87 1.68 -6.67
CA ASN A 57 -11.84 1.40 -5.67
C ASN A 57 -10.53 0.92 -6.30
N TYR A 58 -10.58 0.37 -7.53
CA TYR A 58 -9.45 -0.33 -8.13
C TYR A 58 -9.27 0.04 -9.60
N TYR A 59 -8.03 0.27 -9.99
CA TYR A 59 -7.62 0.36 -11.39
C TYR A 59 -7.04 -0.97 -11.84
N ILE A 60 -7.79 -1.69 -12.67
CA ILE A 60 -7.50 -3.09 -13.03
C ILE A 60 -7.42 -3.28 -14.54
N ILE A 61 -6.85 -4.42 -14.94
CA ILE A 61 -6.82 -4.87 -16.33
C ILE A 61 -8.26 -5.09 -16.82
N LYS A 62 -8.67 -4.36 -17.86
CA LYS A 62 -10.00 -4.50 -18.49
C LYS A 62 -10.06 -5.71 -19.42
N GLU A 63 -9.05 -5.88 -20.26
CA GLU A 63 -8.93 -6.97 -21.23
C GLU A 63 -7.46 -7.38 -21.36
N TYR A 64 -7.21 -8.62 -21.78
CA TYR A 64 -5.85 -9.07 -22.08
C TYR A 64 -5.84 -10.02 -23.28
N ASP A 65 -4.77 -9.95 -24.08
CA ASP A 65 -4.56 -10.79 -25.26
C ASP A 65 -3.15 -11.40 -25.24
N PHE A 66 -3.01 -12.62 -25.75
CA PHE A 66 -1.70 -13.26 -25.97
C PHE A 66 -1.13 -12.84 -27.31
N ILE A 67 0.12 -12.38 -27.34
CA ILE A 67 0.77 -11.94 -28.57
C ILE A 67 2.08 -12.70 -28.79
N LYS A 68 2.32 -13.13 -30.03
CA LYS A 68 3.64 -13.60 -30.50
C LYS A 68 4.39 -12.45 -31.18
N ILE A 69 5.70 -12.36 -30.95
CA ILE A 69 6.53 -11.25 -31.50
C ILE A 69 6.43 -11.16 -33.04
N GLY A 70 6.27 -12.28 -33.74
CA GLY A 70 6.08 -12.30 -35.20
C GLY A 70 4.78 -11.65 -35.71
N GLU A 71 3.84 -11.31 -34.82
CA GLU A 71 2.56 -10.64 -35.14
C GLU A 71 2.65 -9.11 -34.92
N PHE A 72 3.82 -8.57 -34.58
CA PHE A 72 4.03 -7.15 -34.25
C PHE A 72 3.96 -6.17 -35.45
N ASN A 73 3.80 -6.66 -36.67
CA ASN A 73 3.77 -5.77 -37.82
C ASN A 73 2.38 -5.10 -37.99
N GLU A 74 2.41 -3.76 -37.92
CA GLU A 74 1.44 -2.76 -38.38
C GLU A 74 0.30 -2.29 -37.46
N LYS A 75 -0.02 -2.95 -36.33
CA LYS A 75 -1.19 -2.55 -35.51
C LYS A 75 -0.95 -1.78 -34.21
N LEU A 76 0.28 -1.49 -33.80
CA LEU A 76 0.54 -0.95 -32.45
C LEU A 76 1.41 0.32 -32.46
N PHE A 77 0.78 1.47 -32.76
CA PHE A 77 1.39 2.80 -32.62
C PHE A 77 1.18 3.45 -31.23
N GLN A 78 0.60 2.76 -30.24
CA GLN A 78 0.08 3.40 -29.01
C GLN A 78 0.33 2.58 -27.73
N ILE A 79 1.51 1.96 -27.59
CA ILE A 79 1.96 1.39 -26.31
C ILE A 79 2.50 2.55 -25.47
N SER A 80 1.85 2.89 -24.36
CA SER A 80 2.27 4.04 -23.53
C SER A 80 3.52 3.72 -22.70
N ASP A 81 3.77 2.44 -22.39
CA ASP A 81 4.90 1.99 -21.58
C ASP A 81 5.35 0.58 -21.99
N ILE A 82 6.58 0.45 -22.51
CA ILE A 82 7.28 -0.84 -22.68
C ILE A 82 8.18 -1.03 -21.46
N TYR A 83 7.71 -1.76 -20.44
CA TYR A 83 8.55 -2.16 -19.32
C TYR A 83 9.13 -3.57 -19.55
N ASN A 84 10.44 -3.71 -19.34
CA ASN A 84 11.21 -4.96 -19.42
C ASN A 84 11.26 -5.61 -20.81
N TYR A 85 11.66 -4.84 -21.82
CA TYR A 85 12.10 -5.41 -23.09
C TYR A 85 13.50 -6.02 -22.93
N ASP A 86 13.54 -7.30 -22.58
CA ASP A 86 14.78 -8.07 -22.60
C ASP A 86 14.92 -8.73 -23.98
N ASN A 87 15.66 -8.04 -24.85
CA ASN A 87 15.89 -8.36 -26.27
C ASN A 87 16.63 -9.71 -26.50
N LYS A 88 16.91 -10.46 -25.43
CA LYS A 88 17.77 -11.66 -25.43
C LYS A 88 17.03 -12.97 -25.67
N ASN A 89 15.70 -12.98 -25.85
CA ASN A 89 14.96 -14.22 -26.09
C ASN A 89 13.75 -14.01 -27.02
N GLU A 90 13.96 -14.24 -28.32
CA GLU A 90 12.93 -14.17 -29.39
C GLU A 90 11.72 -15.11 -29.17
N ASN A 91 11.82 -16.07 -28.24
CA ASN A 91 10.78 -17.06 -27.95
C ASN A 91 9.88 -16.75 -26.74
N LYS A 92 10.04 -15.60 -26.06
CA LYS A 92 9.18 -15.26 -24.92
C LYS A 92 7.77 -14.87 -25.40
N ARG A 93 6.74 -15.53 -24.83
CA ARG A 93 5.33 -15.14 -25.03
C ARG A 93 5.07 -13.81 -24.31
N HIS A 94 4.21 -12.98 -24.88
CA HIS A 94 3.85 -11.69 -24.31
C HIS A 94 2.34 -11.60 -24.07
N LEU A 95 1.95 -10.73 -23.15
CA LEU A 95 0.58 -10.34 -22.87
C LEU A 95 0.40 -8.87 -23.18
N LEU A 96 -0.63 -8.54 -23.97
CA LEU A 96 -1.10 -7.17 -24.13
C LEU A 96 -2.22 -6.94 -23.13
N LEU A 97 -1.98 -6.07 -22.16
CA LEU A 97 -2.94 -5.69 -21.14
C LEU A 97 -3.59 -4.38 -21.55
N LYS A 98 -4.92 -4.32 -21.50
CA LYS A 98 -5.69 -3.11 -21.79
C LYS A 98 -6.33 -2.59 -20.52
N TYR A 99 -6.21 -1.30 -20.29
CA TYR A 99 -6.81 -0.57 -19.16
C TYR A 99 -7.76 0.51 -19.68
N GLU A 100 -8.71 0.92 -18.83
CA GLU A 100 -9.55 2.07 -19.10
C GLU A 100 -8.69 3.34 -19.16
N ASN A 101 -8.88 4.18 -20.17
CA ASN A 101 -8.19 5.46 -20.20
C ASN A 101 -8.85 6.40 -19.19
N MET A 102 -8.24 6.50 -18.01
CA MET A 102 -8.67 7.40 -16.95
C MET A 102 -7.51 8.28 -16.51
N LYS A 103 -7.82 9.52 -16.18
CA LYS A 103 -6.81 10.44 -15.65
C LYS A 103 -6.53 10.12 -14.19
N LEU A 104 -5.25 9.91 -13.91
CA LEU A 104 -4.73 9.50 -12.61
C LEU A 104 -3.72 10.54 -12.09
N ILE A 105 -3.78 10.79 -10.80
CA ILE A 105 -2.83 11.65 -10.07
C ILE A 105 -2.10 10.76 -9.06
N HIS A 106 -0.77 10.78 -9.04
CA HIS A 106 0.01 10.00 -8.07
C HIS A 106 -0.32 10.45 -6.63
N PHE A 107 -0.18 9.53 -5.67
CA PHE A 107 -0.50 9.81 -4.26
C PHE A 107 0.25 11.02 -3.70
N ASN A 108 1.58 11.05 -3.87
CA ASN A 108 2.43 12.14 -3.39
C ASN A 108 2.12 13.45 -4.12
N ASP A 109 1.93 13.41 -5.45
CA ASP A 109 1.50 14.56 -6.24
C ASP A 109 0.21 15.16 -5.70
N PHE A 110 -0.77 14.31 -5.36
CA PHE A 110 -2.04 14.79 -4.82
C PHE A 110 -1.84 15.45 -3.45
N LEU A 111 -1.20 14.76 -2.50
CA LEU A 111 -1.01 15.28 -1.14
C LEU A 111 -0.18 16.57 -1.09
N PHE A 112 0.90 16.66 -1.88
CA PHE A 112 1.83 17.79 -1.82
C PHE A 112 1.29 19.04 -2.52
N ASN A 113 0.26 18.90 -3.35
CA ASN A 113 -0.41 20.02 -4.00
C ASN A 113 -1.62 20.56 -3.22
N LEU A 114 -1.88 20.07 -1.99
CA LEU A 114 -2.96 20.59 -1.16
C LEU A 114 -2.63 22.00 -0.63
N PRO A 115 -3.56 22.97 -0.72
CA PRO A 115 -3.23 24.38 -0.56
C PRO A 115 -3.17 24.83 0.90
N ASN A 116 -3.72 24.06 1.84
CA ASN A 116 -3.70 24.41 3.26
C ASN A 116 -3.75 23.17 4.18
N PRO A 117 -3.34 23.31 5.45
CA PRO A 117 -3.31 22.20 6.42
C PRO A 117 -4.69 21.56 6.69
N LYS A 118 -5.77 22.34 6.63
CA LYS A 118 -7.13 21.81 6.86
C LYS A 118 -7.52 20.80 5.79
N LEU A 119 -7.25 21.12 4.53
CA LEU A 119 -7.48 20.18 3.41
C LEU A 119 -6.52 18.99 3.46
N LEU A 120 -5.27 19.19 3.88
CA LEU A 120 -4.34 18.08 4.11
C LEU A 120 -4.88 17.08 5.13
N ILE A 121 -5.36 17.56 6.28
CA ILE A 121 -5.95 16.68 7.30
C ILE A 121 -7.20 16.00 6.76
N LEU A 122 -8.14 16.77 6.20
CA LEU A 122 -9.39 16.23 5.67
C LEU A 122 -9.14 15.08 4.68
N HIS A 123 -8.35 15.35 3.64
CA HIS A 123 -8.08 14.34 2.62
C HIS A 123 -7.23 13.18 3.13
N THR A 124 -6.33 13.39 4.10
CA THR A 124 -5.62 12.28 4.74
C THR A 124 -6.61 11.33 5.43
N LEU A 125 -7.58 11.85 6.18
CA LEU A 125 -8.57 11.05 6.88
C LEU A 125 -9.55 10.35 5.92
N GLU A 126 -10.04 11.07 4.92
CA GLU A 126 -10.92 10.50 3.88
C GLU A 126 -10.22 9.39 3.11
N THR A 127 -8.96 9.61 2.72
CA THR A 127 -8.18 8.63 1.97
C THR A 127 -7.89 7.39 2.81
N PHE A 128 -7.59 7.55 4.10
CA PHE A 128 -7.41 6.43 5.03
C PHE A 128 -8.67 5.56 5.08
N SER A 129 -9.83 6.19 5.33
CA SER A 129 -11.11 5.50 5.43
C SER A 129 -11.47 4.78 4.13
N TYR A 130 -11.27 5.44 2.99
CA TYR A 130 -11.58 4.89 1.68
C TYR A 130 -10.71 3.68 1.32
N LEU A 131 -9.40 3.77 1.56
CA LEU A 131 -8.47 2.67 1.32
C LEU A 131 -8.74 1.51 2.27
N LEU A 132 -9.06 1.78 3.54
CA LEU A 132 -9.43 0.75 4.51
C LEU A 132 -10.67 -0.03 4.04
N GLN A 133 -11.72 0.65 3.60
CA GLN A 133 -12.89 0.01 3.00
C GLN A 133 -12.56 -0.77 1.72
N SER A 134 -11.67 -0.23 0.88
CA SER A 134 -11.21 -0.90 -0.34
C SER A 134 -10.47 -2.20 -0.04
N LEU A 135 -9.63 -2.23 1.00
CA LEU A 135 -8.92 -3.42 1.44
C LEU A 135 -9.87 -4.45 2.09
N ILE A 136 -10.85 -3.99 2.88
CA ILE A 136 -11.91 -4.87 3.43
C ILE A 136 -12.64 -5.61 2.30
N LYS A 137 -13.01 -4.91 1.22
CA LYS A 137 -13.69 -5.52 0.07
C LYS A 137 -12.82 -6.58 -0.63
N LEU A 138 -11.51 -6.36 -0.75
CA LEU A 138 -10.58 -7.36 -1.29
C LEU A 138 -10.49 -8.58 -0.37
N ASN A 139 -10.32 -8.36 0.93
CA ASN A 139 -10.19 -9.43 1.93
C ASN A 139 -11.45 -10.31 1.99
N ASN A 140 -12.64 -9.69 1.99
CA ASN A 140 -13.94 -10.39 1.89
C ASN A 140 -14.07 -11.25 0.62
N ASN A 141 -13.28 -10.95 -0.42
CA ASN A 141 -13.20 -11.72 -1.65
C ASN A 141 -11.94 -12.61 -1.71
N ASN A 142 -11.35 -12.97 -0.57
CA ASN A 142 -10.16 -13.83 -0.49
C ASN A 142 -9.00 -13.32 -1.35
N ILE A 143 -8.73 -12.01 -1.27
CA ILE A 143 -7.57 -11.34 -1.88
C ILE A 143 -6.87 -10.52 -0.78
N CYS A 144 -5.58 -10.75 -0.58
CA CYS A 144 -4.72 -9.82 0.15
C CYS A 144 -3.95 -8.98 -0.88
N PHE A 145 -4.02 -7.65 -0.77
CA PHE A 145 -3.40 -6.76 -1.74
C PHE A 145 -1.88 -6.89 -1.71
N PHE A 146 -1.29 -7.00 -0.52
CA PHE A 146 0.11 -7.35 -0.31
C PHE A 146 1.13 -6.48 -1.08
N ASN A 147 0.74 -5.30 -1.54
CA ASN A 147 1.57 -4.40 -2.35
C ASN A 147 1.28 -2.93 -2.04
N LEU A 148 0.86 -2.62 -0.82
CA LEU A 148 0.50 -1.26 -0.43
C LEU A 148 1.75 -0.38 -0.31
N SER A 149 1.76 0.70 -1.08
CA SER A 149 2.73 1.81 -1.04
C SER A 149 2.06 3.05 -1.66
N SER A 150 2.65 4.23 -1.47
CA SER A 150 2.19 5.46 -2.14
C SER A 150 2.27 5.35 -3.67
N GLU A 151 3.17 4.53 -4.21
CA GLU A 151 3.34 4.32 -5.65
C GLU A 151 2.21 3.50 -6.28
N ASN A 152 1.50 2.71 -5.48
CA ASN A 152 0.38 1.86 -5.92
C ASN A 152 -0.99 2.47 -5.61
N ILE A 153 -1.03 3.72 -5.13
CA ILE A 153 -2.26 4.47 -4.87
C ILE A 153 -2.31 5.68 -5.80
N PHE A 154 -3.47 5.89 -6.44
CA PHE A 154 -3.71 7.01 -7.35
C PHE A 154 -5.02 7.69 -7.00
N PHE A 155 -5.15 8.95 -7.40
CA PHE A 155 -6.39 9.70 -7.30
C PHE A 155 -7.01 9.88 -8.68
N THR A 156 -8.31 9.64 -8.75
CA THR A 156 -9.14 9.98 -9.92
C THR A 156 -9.32 11.49 -10.05
N ASP A 157 -9.87 11.96 -11.16
CA ASP A 157 -10.26 13.38 -11.33
C ASP A 157 -11.26 13.89 -10.27
N ASN A 158 -11.99 12.97 -9.62
CA ASN A 158 -12.90 13.28 -8.51
C ASN A 158 -12.22 13.19 -7.13
N PHE A 159 -10.88 13.12 -7.08
CA PHE A 159 -10.07 13.01 -5.87
C PHE A 159 -10.41 11.81 -4.99
N LYS A 160 -10.96 10.74 -5.58
CA LYS A 160 -11.12 9.46 -4.90
C LYS A 160 -9.87 8.62 -5.09
N PRO A 161 -9.30 8.05 -4.02
CA PRO A 161 -8.15 7.17 -4.14
C PRO A 161 -8.58 5.82 -4.71
N ILE A 162 -7.72 5.23 -5.53
CA ILE A 162 -7.87 3.90 -6.11
C ILE A 162 -6.55 3.14 -5.98
N ILE A 163 -6.65 1.83 -5.83
CA ILE A 163 -5.51 0.92 -5.71
C ILE A 163 -5.20 0.31 -7.09
N ARG A 164 -3.92 0.18 -7.43
CA ARG A 164 -3.46 -0.48 -8.65
C ARG A 164 -2.31 -1.46 -8.40
N ASN A 165 -1.89 -2.15 -9.45
CA ASN A 165 -0.72 -3.04 -9.47
C ASN A 165 -0.87 -4.28 -8.58
N PHE A 166 -1.71 -5.22 -9.02
CA PHE A 166 -2.07 -6.44 -8.28
C PHE A 166 -1.14 -7.63 -8.59
N GLU A 167 -0.02 -7.41 -9.29
CA GLU A 167 0.89 -8.49 -9.71
C GLU A 167 1.50 -9.27 -8.53
N LYS A 168 1.70 -8.60 -7.39
CA LYS A 168 2.20 -9.19 -6.13
C LYS A 168 1.09 -9.49 -5.11
N SER A 169 -0.17 -9.25 -5.46
CA SER A 169 -1.30 -9.57 -4.57
C SER A 169 -1.47 -11.08 -4.43
N LEU A 170 -2.10 -11.50 -3.34
CA LEU A 170 -2.23 -12.90 -2.95
C LEU A 170 -3.66 -13.39 -3.10
N LEU A 171 -3.81 -14.51 -3.80
CA LEU A 171 -5.03 -15.32 -3.76
C LEU A 171 -4.98 -16.25 -2.56
N ILE A 172 -5.77 -15.95 -1.53
CA ILE A 172 -5.73 -16.67 -0.24
C ILE A 172 -6.01 -18.17 -0.38
N ASN A 173 -6.91 -18.54 -1.29
CA ASN A 173 -7.25 -19.94 -1.55
C ASN A 173 -6.13 -20.73 -2.28
N LYS A 174 -5.03 -20.07 -2.66
CA LYS A 174 -3.84 -20.68 -3.27
C LYS A 174 -2.60 -20.45 -2.42
N LEU A 175 -2.76 -19.93 -1.20
CA LEU A 175 -1.65 -19.55 -0.35
C LEU A 175 -1.00 -20.80 0.22
N ASP A 176 0.16 -21.15 -0.33
CA ASP A 176 1.04 -22.24 0.10
C ASP A 176 2.50 -21.80 -0.04
N GLU A 177 3.44 -22.64 0.42
CA GLU A 177 4.88 -22.37 0.35
C GLU A 177 5.36 -22.07 -1.08
N SER A 178 4.86 -22.78 -2.10
CA SER A 178 5.30 -22.59 -3.49
C SER A 178 4.85 -21.24 -4.06
N TYR A 179 3.59 -20.88 -3.80
CA TYR A 179 3.01 -19.63 -4.26
C TYR A 179 3.64 -18.43 -3.56
N ILE A 180 3.79 -18.47 -2.23
CA ILE A 180 4.41 -17.36 -1.49
C ILE A 180 5.90 -17.21 -1.84
N SER A 181 6.62 -18.31 -2.09
CA SER A 181 8.04 -18.25 -2.50
C SER A 181 8.23 -17.44 -3.77
N LYS A 182 7.40 -17.70 -4.80
CA LYS A 182 7.44 -16.92 -6.05
C LYS A 182 7.10 -15.45 -5.86
N ILE A 183 6.18 -15.14 -4.94
CA ILE A 183 5.85 -13.75 -4.62
C ILE A 183 7.03 -13.07 -3.93
N ILE A 184 7.61 -13.70 -2.92
CA ILE A 184 8.76 -13.19 -2.14
C ILE A 184 9.99 -12.97 -3.02
N GLU A 185 10.28 -13.89 -3.95
CA GLU A 185 11.35 -13.75 -4.95
C GLU A 185 11.19 -12.50 -5.84
N GLY A 186 9.96 -12.02 -6.02
CA GLY A 186 9.67 -10.80 -6.77
C GLY A 186 9.54 -9.53 -5.94
N ILE A 187 9.72 -9.60 -4.61
CA ILE A 187 9.67 -8.42 -3.75
C ILE A 187 11.08 -7.84 -3.61
N ASP A 188 11.17 -6.56 -3.94
CA ASP A 188 12.34 -5.69 -3.86
C ASP A 188 12.19 -4.65 -2.75
N ASP A 189 10.95 -4.26 -2.41
CA ASP A 189 10.64 -3.34 -1.33
C ASP A 189 9.89 -4.02 -0.16
N PHE A 190 10.52 -3.98 1.02
CA PHE A 190 10.00 -4.51 2.27
C PHE A 190 9.53 -3.44 3.27
N THR A 191 9.52 -2.17 2.87
CA THR A 191 9.23 -1.00 3.74
C THR A 191 7.90 -1.15 4.50
N TYR A 192 6.86 -1.60 3.81
CA TYR A 192 5.52 -1.75 4.38
C TYR A 192 5.20 -3.19 4.82
N LYS A 193 6.21 -4.06 4.93
CA LYS A 193 6.02 -5.48 5.26
C LYS A 193 6.23 -5.76 6.74
N PRO A 194 5.39 -6.61 7.37
CA PRO A 194 5.55 -6.99 8.77
C PRO A 194 6.66 -8.02 8.95
N ILE A 195 7.16 -8.18 10.19
CA ILE A 195 8.31 -9.02 10.53
C ILE A 195 8.21 -10.45 9.99
N GLU A 196 7.03 -11.05 9.97
CA GLU A 196 6.84 -12.39 9.41
C GLU A 196 7.24 -12.49 7.94
N ILE A 197 7.04 -11.45 7.14
CA ILE A 197 7.43 -11.42 5.73
C ILE A 197 8.95 -11.31 5.58
N HIS A 198 9.61 -10.60 6.50
CA HIS A 198 11.08 -10.56 6.54
C HIS A 198 11.67 -11.93 6.89
N VAL A 199 10.99 -12.69 7.75
CA VAL A 199 11.37 -14.08 8.05
C VAL A 199 11.15 -14.99 6.84
N LEU A 200 10.01 -14.88 6.15
CA LEU A 200 9.76 -15.62 4.91
C LEU A 200 10.85 -15.33 3.87
N PHE A 201 11.16 -14.05 3.65
CA PHE A 201 12.26 -13.63 2.78
C PHE A 201 13.57 -14.30 3.16
N TYR A 202 13.95 -14.25 4.43
CA TYR A 202 15.19 -14.86 4.89
C TYR A 202 15.25 -16.38 4.62
N LEU A 203 14.19 -17.11 4.95
CA LEU A 203 14.11 -18.57 4.74
C LEU A 203 14.08 -18.97 3.25
N ILE A 204 13.41 -18.17 2.42
CA ILE A 204 13.22 -18.46 1.00
C ILE A 204 14.48 -18.10 0.21
N ILE A 205 14.98 -16.88 0.36
CA ILE A 205 16.09 -16.36 -0.46
C ILE A 205 17.44 -16.95 -0.06
N ASN A 206 17.67 -17.18 1.24
CA ASN A 206 18.92 -17.78 1.70
C ASN A 206 18.87 -19.32 1.72
N ASN A 207 17.72 -19.92 1.33
CA ASN A 207 17.49 -21.36 1.35
C ASN A 207 17.80 -22.01 2.72
N GLU A 208 17.37 -21.34 3.80
CA GLU A 208 17.59 -21.78 5.18
C GLU A 208 16.48 -22.75 5.62
N GLU A 209 16.86 -23.90 6.18
CA GLU A 209 15.91 -24.94 6.58
C GLU A 209 15.27 -24.72 7.96
N THR A 210 15.86 -23.86 8.80
CA THR A 210 15.38 -23.58 10.16
C THR A 210 15.79 -22.16 10.60
N LEU A 211 15.24 -21.68 11.73
CA LEU A 211 15.69 -20.45 12.38
C LEU A 211 16.56 -20.75 13.59
N SER A 212 17.73 -20.10 13.64
CA SER A 212 18.60 -20.04 14.82
C SER A 212 18.34 -18.75 15.60
N TYR A 213 18.81 -18.71 16.84
CA TYR A 213 18.71 -17.49 17.66
C TYR A 213 19.49 -16.32 17.05
N THR A 214 20.68 -16.56 16.49
CA THR A 214 21.50 -15.54 15.84
C THR A 214 20.84 -14.97 14.60
N PHE A 215 20.15 -15.81 13.82
CA PHE A 215 19.34 -15.35 12.68
C PHE A 215 18.17 -14.49 13.12
N ILE A 216 17.45 -14.88 14.19
CA ILE A 216 16.37 -14.07 14.75
C ILE A 216 16.88 -12.68 15.16
N GLU A 217 18.01 -12.60 15.87
CA GLU A 217 18.58 -11.31 16.25
C GLU A 217 18.93 -10.46 15.01
N THR A 218 19.48 -11.09 13.98
CA THR A 218 19.88 -10.40 12.73
C THR A 218 18.65 -9.85 11.99
N ILE A 219 17.63 -10.68 11.78
CA ILE A 219 16.36 -10.29 11.13
C ILE A 219 15.70 -9.16 11.91
N CYS A 220 15.60 -9.29 13.24
CA CYS A 220 15.02 -8.25 14.09
C CYS A 220 15.79 -6.92 13.98
N ASN A 221 17.13 -6.95 13.98
CA ASN A 221 17.94 -5.73 13.93
C ASN A 221 17.76 -5.00 12.60
N GLU A 222 17.83 -5.72 11.48
CA GLU A 222 17.63 -5.12 10.16
C GLU A 222 16.19 -4.63 9.97
N TYR A 223 15.20 -5.41 10.43
CA TYR A 223 13.80 -4.99 10.39
C TYR A 223 13.56 -3.68 11.13
N ILE A 224 14.03 -3.56 12.38
CA ILE A 224 13.87 -2.34 13.21
C ILE A 224 14.58 -1.14 12.59
N LYS A 225 15.76 -1.35 11.99
CA LYS A 225 16.52 -0.30 11.32
C LYS A 225 15.79 0.26 10.09
N ASN A 226 15.07 -0.59 9.37
CA ASN A 226 14.42 -0.26 8.11
C ASN A 226 12.99 0.29 8.26
N ILE A 227 12.31 0.05 9.38
CA ILE A 227 10.97 0.60 9.65
C ILE A 227 11.05 2.07 10.10
N SER A 228 11.01 2.98 9.12
CA SER A 228 11.20 4.43 9.35
C SER A 228 10.21 5.04 10.35
N VAL A 229 8.97 4.53 10.39
CA VAL A 229 7.91 5.03 11.29
C VAL A 229 8.23 4.84 12.77
N LEU A 230 9.11 3.89 13.14
CA LEU A 230 9.52 3.72 14.54
C LEU A 230 10.28 4.94 15.09
N LYS A 231 10.90 5.75 14.22
CA LYS A 231 11.58 7.01 14.59
C LYS A 231 10.63 8.07 15.14
N LEU A 232 9.31 7.88 15.02
CA LEU A 232 8.28 8.75 15.56
C LEU A 232 7.98 8.45 17.04
N PHE A 233 8.48 7.34 17.58
CA PHE A 233 8.24 6.88 18.94
C PHE A 233 9.48 7.08 19.84
N SER A 234 9.30 6.93 21.14
CA SER A 234 10.40 7.03 22.11
C SER A 234 11.37 5.85 21.99
N GLN A 235 12.61 6.03 22.41
CA GLN A 235 13.61 4.95 22.42
C GLN A 235 13.12 3.73 23.23
N GLN A 236 12.47 3.97 24.37
CA GLN A 236 11.86 2.91 25.18
C GLN A 236 10.81 2.09 24.41
N TYR A 237 10.00 2.74 23.57
CA TYR A 237 9.04 2.03 22.72
C TYR A 237 9.76 1.15 21.69
N ILE A 238 10.81 1.68 21.05
CA ILE A 238 11.61 0.94 20.06
C ILE A 238 12.28 -0.28 20.70
N ASP A 239 12.85 -0.12 21.90
CA ASP A 239 13.50 -1.21 22.62
C ASP A 239 12.48 -2.31 23.00
N ASN A 240 11.30 -1.92 23.48
CA ASN A 240 10.21 -2.85 23.76
C ASN A 240 9.73 -3.57 22.49
N TYR A 241 9.56 -2.83 21.40
CA TYR A 241 9.14 -3.38 20.11
C TYR A 241 10.16 -4.40 19.59
N ARG A 242 11.47 -4.12 19.70
CA ARG A 242 12.53 -5.09 19.36
C ARG A 242 12.44 -6.35 20.22
N ASN A 243 12.22 -6.21 21.52
CA ASN A 243 12.05 -7.36 22.42
C ASN A 243 10.83 -8.20 22.02
N GLU A 244 9.72 -7.57 21.65
CA GLU A 244 8.54 -8.28 21.14
C GLU A 244 8.80 -9.02 19.82
N CYS A 245 9.58 -8.44 18.89
CA CYS A 245 10.00 -9.16 17.67
C CYS A 245 10.75 -10.45 18.02
N VAL A 246 11.75 -10.37 18.89
CA VAL A 246 12.55 -11.52 19.31
C VAL A 246 11.67 -12.55 20.03
N LEU A 247 10.79 -12.12 20.93
CA LEU A 247 9.87 -13.00 21.65
C LEU A 247 8.91 -13.73 20.72
N PHE A 248 8.34 -13.03 19.73
CA PHE A 248 7.46 -13.63 18.73
C PHE A 248 8.17 -14.72 17.93
N LEU A 249 9.43 -14.49 17.53
CA LEU A 249 10.17 -15.42 16.68
C LEU A 249 10.80 -16.61 17.43
N LYS A 250 11.08 -16.48 18.73
CA LYS A 250 11.69 -17.54 19.54
C LYS A 250 10.97 -18.89 19.47
N LYS A 251 9.64 -18.88 19.28
CA LYS A 251 8.83 -20.12 19.17
C LYS A 251 9.15 -20.96 17.93
N TYR A 252 9.84 -20.38 16.93
CA TYR A 252 10.21 -21.03 15.68
C TYR A 252 11.64 -21.58 15.66
N ILE A 253 12.41 -21.44 16.75
CA ILE A 253 13.79 -21.94 16.81
C ILE A 253 13.82 -23.44 16.56
N ASN A 254 14.71 -23.86 15.65
CA ASN A 254 14.91 -25.26 15.24
C ASN A 254 13.64 -25.95 14.71
N LYS A 255 12.62 -25.19 14.29
CA LYS A 255 11.47 -25.74 13.58
C LYS A 255 11.78 -25.86 12.08
N PRO A 256 11.26 -26.88 11.38
CA PRO A 256 11.43 -27.00 9.94
C PRO A 256 10.85 -25.81 9.18
N LYS A 257 11.50 -25.40 8.07
CA LYS A 257 11.09 -24.30 7.20
C LYS A 257 9.61 -24.36 6.82
N SER A 258 9.13 -25.50 6.33
CA SER A 258 7.73 -25.68 5.94
C SER A 258 6.76 -25.38 7.10
N PHE A 259 7.05 -25.90 8.30
CA PHE A 259 6.25 -25.60 9.49
C PHE A 259 6.26 -24.10 9.83
N ILE A 260 7.41 -23.43 9.72
CA ILE A 260 7.50 -22.00 10.01
C ILE A 260 6.68 -21.22 8.99
N ILE A 261 6.84 -21.51 7.69
CA ILE A 261 6.10 -20.86 6.61
C ILE A 261 4.61 -21.03 6.84
N ASP A 262 4.11 -22.26 7.02
CA ASP A 262 2.69 -22.53 7.27
C ASP A 262 2.15 -21.71 8.45
N LYS A 263 2.89 -21.62 9.55
CA LYS A 263 2.49 -20.82 10.73
C LYS A 263 2.52 -19.32 10.51
N LEU A 264 3.40 -18.80 9.66
CA LEU A 264 3.42 -17.38 9.33
C LEU A 264 2.30 -17.02 8.35
N LEU A 265 1.98 -17.93 7.42
CA LEU A 265 0.89 -17.75 6.46
C LEU A 265 -0.49 -17.66 7.14
N GLU A 266 -0.68 -18.23 8.34
CA GLU A 266 -1.92 -18.12 9.12
C GLU A 266 -2.34 -16.67 9.42
N TYR A 267 -1.42 -15.70 9.35
CA TYR A 267 -1.67 -14.28 9.68
C TYR A 267 -1.90 -13.37 8.47
N TYR A 268 -2.16 -13.93 7.28
CA TYR A 268 -2.32 -13.18 6.03
C TYR A 268 -3.37 -12.06 6.10
N ASP A 269 -4.38 -12.22 6.95
CA ASP A 269 -5.50 -11.32 7.13
C ASP A 269 -5.12 -9.99 7.80
N THR A 270 -3.95 -9.94 8.45
CA THR A 270 -3.43 -8.74 9.12
C THR A 270 -2.44 -7.94 8.27
N TRP A 271 -1.91 -8.50 7.18
CA TRP A 271 -0.79 -7.90 6.44
C TRP A 271 -1.15 -6.58 5.76
N ASP A 272 -2.31 -6.50 5.11
CA ASP A 272 -2.76 -5.24 4.49
C ASP A 272 -3.06 -4.16 5.53
N ASN A 273 -3.58 -4.54 6.70
CA ASN A 273 -3.85 -3.61 7.80
C ASN A 273 -2.55 -3.06 8.40
N TYR A 274 -1.54 -3.93 8.55
CA TYR A 274 -0.20 -3.52 8.92
C TYR A 274 0.36 -2.51 7.91
N SER A 275 0.34 -2.84 6.60
CA SER A 275 0.91 -1.96 5.58
C SER A 275 0.20 -0.61 5.51
N LEU A 276 -1.13 -0.59 5.61
CA LEU A 276 -1.91 0.65 5.67
C LEU A 276 -1.55 1.48 6.90
N SER A 277 -1.41 0.81 8.04
CA SER A 277 -1.07 1.48 9.30
C SER A 277 0.34 2.07 9.28
N VAL A 278 1.32 1.38 8.70
CA VAL A 278 2.67 1.96 8.48
C VAL A 278 2.59 3.20 7.59
N LEU A 279 1.92 3.12 6.43
CA LEU A 279 1.78 4.26 5.52
C LEU A 279 1.16 5.47 6.22
N TYR A 280 0.07 5.28 6.96
CA TYR A 280 -0.62 6.39 7.63
C TYR A 280 0.03 6.84 8.92
N LEU A 281 0.79 6.00 9.63
CA LEU A 281 1.65 6.44 10.73
C LEU A 281 2.74 7.38 10.22
N HIS A 282 3.33 7.08 9.05
CA HIS A 282 4.30 7.98 8.42
C HIS A 282 3.67 9.35 8.15
N ILE A 283 2.48 9.37 7.52
CA ILE A 283 1.81 10.62 7.16
C ILE A 283 1.37 11.39 8.40
N ILE A 284 0.54 10.77 9.24
CA ILE A 284 -0.11 11.43 10.38
C ILE A 284 0.91 11.77 11.46
N GLY A 285 1.88 10.89 11.72
CA GLY A 285 2.91 11.14 12.71
C GLY A 285 3.81 12.31 12.33
N ASN A 286 4.16 12.48 11.05
CA ASN A 286 4.91 13.65 10.59
C ASN A 286 4.08 14.94 10.63
N ILE A 287 2.78 14.88 10.30
CA ILE A 287 1.85 16.02 10.50
C ILE A 287 1.84 16.42 11.99
N CYS A 288 1.58 15.48 12.89
CA CYS A 288 1.55 15.73 14.34
C CYS A 288 2.88 16.31 14.84
N ARG A 289 4.02 15.78 14.39
CA ARG A 289 5.34 16.26 14.77
C ARG A 289 5.60 17.69 14.27
N CYS A 290 5.31 17.98 13.00
CA CYS A 290 5.56 19.29 12.41
C CYS A 290 4.69 20.39 13.06
N PHE A 291 3.42 20.10 13.27
CA PHE A 291 2.48 21.03 13.90
C PHE A 291 2.49 20.99 15.43
N SER A 292 3.28 20.08 16.03
CA SER A 292 3.40 19.91 17.49
C SER A 292 2.06 19.58 18.16
N LEU A 293 1.25 18.75 17.51
CA LEU A 293 -0.11 18.39 17.95
C LEU A 293 -0.08 17.41 19.12
N LYS A 294 -0.92 17.69 20.13
CA LYS A 294 -1.10 16.85 21.31
C LYS A 294 -2.58 16.73 21.65
N GLY A 295 -3.03 15.55 22.05
CA GLY A 295 -4.41 15.30 22.46
C GLY A 295 -5.47 15.42 21.35
N THR A 296 -5.06 15.59 20.10
CA THR A 296 -5.97 15.77 18.96
C THR A 296 -6.51 14.44 18.44
N PHE A 297 -7.47 14.49 17.52
CA PHE A 297 -7.95 13.33 16.78
C PHE A 297 -6.79 12.52 16.18
N LEU A 298 -5.82 13.21 15.57
CA LEU A 298 -4.67 12.58 14.92
C LEU A 298 -3.80 11.81 15.92
N ASN A 299 -3.62 12.34 17.13
CA ASN A 299 -2.90 11.62 18.20
C ASN A 299 -3.65 10.35 18.62
N LYS A 300 -4.99 10.38 18.70
CA LYS A 300 -5.80 9.19 18.99
C LYS A 300 -5.79 8.17 17.85
N LEU A 301 -5.78 8.63 16.61
CA LEU A 301 -5.66 7.76 15.43
C LEU A 301 -4.30 7.07 15.38
N ILE A 302 -3.20 7.76 15.73
CA ILE A 302 -1.87 7.13 15.88
C ILE A 302 -1.94 5.92 16.83
N ILE A 303 -2.68 6.01 17.94
CA ILE A 303 -2.82 4.88 18.88
C ILE A 303 -3.49 3.67 18.21
N ILE A 304 -4.52 3.88 17.39
CA ILE A 304 -5.17 2.79 16.63
C ILE A 304 -4.16 2.17 15.66
N LEU A 305 -3.48 3.00 14.86
CA LEU A 305 -2.53 2.51 13.86
C LEU A 305 -1.33 1.80 14.49
N SER A 306 -0.85 2.27 15.65
CA SER A 306 0.25 1.65 16.40
C SER A 306 -0.06 0.22 16.84
N LYS A 307 -1.31 -0.10 17.16
CA LYS A 307 -1.71 -1.48 17.49
C LYS A 307 -1.60 -2.42 16.30
N ASN A 308 -1.80 -1.90 15.09
CA ASN A 308 -1.79 -2.71 13.87
C ASN A 308 -0.37 -2.97 13.35
N ILE A 309 0.63 -2.31 13.93
CA ILE A 309 2.04 -2.57 13.61
C ILE A 309 2.74 -3.43 14.67
N THR A 310 2.03 -4.05 15.62
CA THR A 310 2.69 -4.88 16.66
C THR A 310 3.49 -6.04 16.04
N PRO A 311 4.66 -6.40 16.58
CA PRO A 311 5.45 -7.51 16.05
C PRO A 311 4.70 -8.84 16.06
N ASP A 312 3.94 -9.09 17.13
CA ASP A 312 3.06 -10.25 17.23
C ASP A 312 1.78 -10.01 16.41
N PRO A 313 1.58 -10.74 15.30
CA PRO A 313 0.41 -10.58 14.44
C PRO A 313 -0.90 -10.97 15.12
N SER A 314 -0.88 -11.84 16.15
CA SER A 314 -2.08 -12.22 16.89
C SER A 314 -2.68 -11.08 17.73
N LYS A 315 -1.89 -10.02 17.97
CA LYS A 315 -2.32 -8.81 18.69
C LYS A 315 -2.83 -7.70 17.76
N ARG A 316 -2.67 -7.86 16.44
CA ARG A 316 -3.11 -6.86 15.45
C ARG A 316 -4.62 -6.97 15.25
N GLU A 317 -5.25 -5.85 14.95
CA GLU A 317 -6.66 -5.84 14.60
C GLU A 317 -6.83 -6.31 13.15
N GLN A 318 -7.98 -6.91 12.84
CA GLN A 318 -8.40 -7.11 11.45
C GLN A 318 -8.87 -5.78 10.85
N LEU A 319 -8.87 -5.68 9.52
CA LEU A 319 -9.29 -4.45 8.81
C LEU A 319 -10.67 -3.95 9.26
N GLN A 320 -11.64 -4.85 9.44
CA GLN A 320 -13.00 -4.52 9.87
C GLN A 320 -13.03 -3.94 11.29
N GLN A 321 -12.20 -4.48 12.20
CA GLN A 321 -12.08 -3.98 13.57
C GLN A 321 -11.41 -2.60 13.60
N THR A 322 -10.34 -2.40 12.81
CA THR A 322 -9.73 -1.07 12.63
C THR A 322 -10.74 -0.07 12.12
N PHE A 323 -11.59 -0.45 11.15
CA PHE A 323 -12.62 0.42 10.60
C PHE A 323 -13.65 0.81 11.65
N ALA A 324 -14.16 -0.15 12.43
CA ALA A 324 -15.10 0.12 13.51
C ALA A 324 -14.49 1.04 14.58
N ASN A 325 -13.23 0.83 14.95
CA ASN A 325 -12.52 1.68 15.91
C ASN A 325 -12.28 3.09 15.37
N TYR A 326 -11.91 3.22 14.10
CA TYR A 326 -11.77 4.51 13.42
C TYR A 326 -13.10 5.26 13.34
N ASP A 327 -14.17 4.60 12.91
CA ASP A 327 -15.49 5.20 12.75
C ASP A 327 -16.05 5.67 14.10
N LYS A 328 -15.90 4.84 15.15
CA LYS A 328 -16.22 5.23 16.52
C LYS A 328 -15.42 6.45 16.95
N LEU A 329 -14.10 6.45 16.74
CA LEU A 329 -13.26 7.60 17.09
C LEU A 329 -13.70 8.86 16.34
N TYR A 330 -14.06 8.76 15.06
CA TYR A 330 -14.51 9.88 14.23
C TYR A 330 -15.83 10.46 14.72
N ASN A 331 -16.80 9.60 15.06
CA ASN A 331 -18.12 10.02 15.53
C ASN A 331 -18.09 10.58 16.97
N ASP A 332 -17.25 10.01 17.85
CA ASP A 332 -17.16 10.42 19.26
C ASP A 332 -16.31 11.68 19.47
N PHE A 333 -15.47 12.07 18.50
CA PHE A 333 -14.51 13.16 18.67
C PHE A 333 -15.12 14.53 18.31
N THR A 334 -15.21 15.42 19.29
CA THR A 334 -15.92 16.70 19.16
C THR A 334 -15.02 17.92 18.94
N ASP A 335 -13.77 17.91 19.41
CA ASP A 335 -12.90 19.09 19.38
C ASP A 335 -12.00 19.17 18.12
N TRP A 336 -12.57 19.69 17.04
CA TRP A 336 -11.84 19.94 15.78
C TRP A 336 -11.18 21.33 15.72
N SER A 337 -11.15 22.08 16.82
CA SER A 337 -10.65 23.46 16.83
C SER A 337 -9.16 23.57 16.44
N PHE A 338 -8.37 22.52 16.73
CA PHE A 338 -6.94 22.45 16.41
C PHE A 338 -6.65 22.63 14.92
N VAL A 339 -7.57 22.22 14.03
CA VAL A 339 -7.38 22.31 12.58
C VAL A 339 -7.30 23.76 12.11
N ASN A 340 -8.00 24.67 12.80
CA ASN A 340 -8.02 26.09 12.47
C ASN A 340 -6.76 26.83 12.95
N GLN A 341 -5.95 26.20 13.80
CA GLN A 341 -4.73 26.80 14.38
C GLN A 341 -3.45 26.44 13.60
N LEU A 342 -3.58 25.67 12.52
CA LEU A 342 -2.45 25.18 11.73
C LEU A 342 -1.95 26.24 10.74
N SER A 343 -0.65 26.54 10.76
CA SER A 343 -0.06 27.53 9.85
C SER A 343 0.29 26.93 8.48
N VAL A 344 -0.01 27.67 7.41
CA VAL A 344 0.36 27.29 6.03
C VAL A 344 1.88 27.24 5.85
N GLU A 345 2.63 28.09 6.56
CA GLU A 345 4.10 28.17 6.49
C GLU A 345 4.80 26.85 6.84
N LYS A 346 4.19 26.02 7.70
CA LYS A 346 4.74 24.72 8.11
C LYS A 346 4.51 23.60 7.09
N MET A 347 3.70 23.83 6.04
CA MET A 347 3.36 22.81 5.03
C MET A 347 4.59 22.32 4.26
N GLY A 348 5.50 23.22 3.87
CA GLY A 348 6.73 22.83 3.17
C GLY A 348 7.56 21.82 3.98
N LYS A 349 7.71 22.07 5.28
CA LYS A 349 8.38 21.15 6.20
C LYS A 349 7.66 19.81 6.35
N VAL A 350 6.32 19.78 6.29
CA VAL A 350 5.59 18.50 6.28
C VAL A 350 5.97 17.71 5.04
N TYR A 351 5.96 18.32 3.86
CA TYR A 351 6.25 17.63 2.60
C TYR A 351 7.69 17.11 2.54
N GLU A 352 8.68 17.89 3.00
CA GLU A 352 10.07 17.43 3.14
C GLU A 352 10.24 16.21 4.06
N LEU A 353 9.35 16.05 5.04
CA LEU A 353 9.35 14.91 5.95
C LEU A 353 8.63 13.68 5.37
N LEU A 354 7.71 13.89 4.42
CA LEU A 354 6.96 12.80 3.77
C LEU A 354 7.73 12.20 2.58
N GLU A 355 8.65 12.96 1.97
CA GLU A 355 9.56 12.47 0.92
C GLU A 355 10.68 11.55 1.44
N LYS A 356 10.98 11.62 2.74
CA LYS A 356 11.99 10.82 3.43
C LYS A 356 11.36 9.59 4.08
#